data_AF-A0A524J7K3-F1
#
_entry.id   AF-A0A524J7K3-F1
#
_cell.length_a   1.000
_cell.length_b   1.000
_cell.length_c   1.000
_cell.angle_alpha   90.00
_cell.angle_beta   90.00
_cell.angle_gamma   90.00
#
_symmetry.space_group_name_H-M   'P 1'
#
loop_
_entity.id
_entity.type
_entity.pdbx_description
1 polymer ?
#
loop_
_entity_poly.entity_id
_entity_poly.type
_entity_poly.pdbx_seq_one_letter_code
_entity_poly.pdbx_strand_id
1 'polypeptide(L)' 'MDNLKFDQVHEIVRQIPVGKVVTYGQIAFWLSWLHGARTVGWAMRVA' A
#
# COMPACT_ATOMS: atom_id res chain seq x y z
N MET A 1 2.21 -17.25 -4.56
CA MET A 1 2.37 -15.83 -4.96
C MET A 1 2.15 -15.01 -3.68
N ASP A 2 3.07 -14.10 -3.34
CA ASP A 2 3.28 -13.54 -1.99
C ASP A 2 2.07 -12.78 -1.39
N ASN A 3 1.12 -13.49 -0.78
CA ASN A 3 -0.03 -12.88 -0.08
C ASN A 3 0.40 -11.95 1.08
N LEU A 4 1.53 -12.28 1.74
CA LEU A 4 2.06 -11.54 2.89
C LEU A 4 2.36 -10.06 2.58
N LYS A 5 2.64 -9.71 1.31
CA LYS A 5 2.97 -8.33 0.90
C LYS A 5 1.72 -7.48 0.70
N PHE A 6 0.61 -8.07 0.25
CA PHE A 6 -0.61 -7.31 -0.02
C PHE A 6 -1.39 -7.00 1.25
N ASP A 7 -1.40 -7.91 2.23
CA ASP A 7 -2.05 -7.68 3.52
C ASP A 7 -1.49 -6.46 4.26
N GLN A 8 -0.18 -6.23 4.18
CA GLN A 8 0.48 -5.06 4.77
C GLN A 8 0.01 -3.74 4.13
N VAL A 9 -0.25 -3.73 2.82
CA VAL A 9 -0.81 -2.55 2.13
C VAL A 9 -2.19 -2.25 2.68
N HIS A 10 -3.04 -3.26 2.86
CA HIS A 10 -4.38 -3.08 3.41
C HIS A 10 -4.38 -2.62 4.85
N GLU A 11 -3.45 -3.13 5.67
CA GLU A 11 -3.31 -2.71 7.07
C GLU A 11 -2.96 -1.23 7.19
N ILE A 12 -2.06 -0.73 6.35
CA ILE A 12 -1.71 0.70 6.31
C ILE A 12 -2.88 1.54 5.81
N VAL A 13 -3.54 1.12 4.73
CA VAL A 13 -4.65 1.89 4.14
C VAL A 13 -5.81 2.05 5.13
N ARG A 14 -6.07 1.05 5.98
CA ARG A 14 -7.08 1.12 7.05
C ARG A 14 -6.78 2.15 8.15
N GLN A 15 -5.51 2.55 8.30
CA GLN A 15 -5.10 3.55 9.29
C GLN A 15 -5.23 5.00 8.78
N ILE A 16 -5.54 5.20 7.49
CA ILE A 16 -5.68 6.53 6.91
C ILE A 16 -6.93 7.19 7.48
N PRO A 17 -6.82 8.35 8.16
CA PRO A 17 -7.96 9.01 8.76
C PRO A 17 -8.90 9.60 7.70
N VAL A 18 -10.18 9.70 8.05
CA VAL A 18 -11.22 10.23 7.16
C VAL A 18 -10.88 11.66 6.73
N GLY A 19 -11.04 11.95 5.44
CA GLY A 19 -10.71 13.25 4.85
C GLY A 19 -9.22 13.47 4.57
N LYS A 20 -8.36 12.46 4.80
CA LYS A 20 -6.98 12.47 4.34
C LYS A 20 -6.79 11.49 3.19
N VAL A 21 -5.78 11.77 2.36
CA VAL A 21 -5.39 10.95 1.23
C VAL A 21 -3.90 10.67 1.30
N VAL A 22 -3.51 9.51 0.77
CA VAL A 22 -2.12 9.05 0.70
C VAL A 22 -1.87 8.52 -0.71
N THR A 23 -0.67 8.78 -1.24
CA THR A 23 -0.25 8.30 -2.55
C THR A 23 0.36 6.90 -2.47
N TYR A 24 0.31 6.14 -3.57
CA TYR A 24 0.94 4.81 -3.62
C TYR A 24 2.45 4.84 -3.35
N GLY A 25 3.12 5.94 -3.71
CA GLY A 25 4.54 6.14 -3.40
C GLY A 25 4.80 6.31 -1.90
N GLN A 26 3.93 7.02 -1.19
CA GLN A 26 4.03 7.17 0.27
C GLN A 26 3.80 5.84 0.99
N ILE A 27 2.81 5.05 0.55
CA ILE A 27 2.57 3.71 1.12
C ILE A 27 3.78 2.80 0.87
N ALA A 28 4.34 2.81 -0.34
CA ALA A 28 5.53 2.04 -0.65
C ALA A 28 6.75 2.49 0.19
N PHE A 29 6.89 3.79 0.42
CA PHE A 29 7.93 4.35 1.28
C PHE A 29 7.77 3.90 2.74
N TRP A 30 6.56 3.91 3.29
CA TRP A 30 6.29 3.42 4.65
C TRP A 30 6.59 1.93 4.82
N LEU A 31 6.39 1.14 3.77
CA LEU A 31 6.74 -0.28 3.73
C LEU A 31 8.23 -0.53 3.41
N SER A 32 9.05 0.53 3.29
CA SER A 32 10.46 0.44 2.88
C SER A 32 10.67 -0.26 1.52
N TRP A 33 9.70 -0.14 0.61
CA TRP A 33 9.77 -0.67 -0.75
C TRP A 33 10.28 0.42 -1.70
N LEU A 34 11.59 0.42 -1.97
CA LEU A 34 12.14 1.28 -3.01
C LEU A 34 11.45 1.02 -4.36
N HIS A 35 10.91 2.07 -4.97
CA HIS A 35 10.15 2.03 -6.23
C HIS A 35 8.89 1.13 -6.21
N GLY A 36 8.36 0.80 -5.02
CA GLY A 36 7.23 -0.12 -4.84
C GLY A 36 5.84 0.41 -5.18
N ALA A 37 5.72 1.64 -5.68
CA ALA A 37 4.42 2.30 -5.91
C ALA A 37 3.50 1.50 -6.85
N ARG A 38 4.07 0.87 -7.90
CA ARG A 38 3.29 0.06 -8.85
C ARG A 38 2.79 -1.24 -8.21
N THR A 39 3.57 -1.83 -7.30
CA THR A 39 3.19 -3.01 -6.53
C THR A 39 2.03 -2.71 -5.59
N VAL A 40 2.05 -1.55 -4.91
CA VAL A 40 0.93 -1.07 -4.10
C VAL A 40 -0.33 -0.88 -4.96
N GLY A 41 -0.20 -0.31 -6.17
CA GLY A 41 -1.31 -0.18 -7.10
C GLY A 41 -1.91 -1.53 -7.52
N TRP A 42 -1.07 -2.56 -7.74
CA TRP A 42 -1.55 -3.92 -7.99
C TRP A 42 -2.24 -4.52 -6.77
N ALA A 43 -1.69 -4.33 -5.57
CA ALA A 43 -2.30 -4.78 -4.32
C ALA A 43 -3.72 -4.22 -4.16
N MET A 44 -3.89 -2.92 -4.39
CA MET A 44 -5.19 -2.25 -4.30
C MET A 44 -6.18 -2.63 -5.41
N ARG A 45 -5.69 -3.17 -6.54
CA ARG A 45 -6.54 -3.59 -7.68
C ARG A 45 -7.00 -5.05 -7.59
N VAL A 46 -6.16 -5.91 -7.03
CA VAL A 46 -6.38 -7.37 -6.96
C VAL A 46 -7.15 -7.77 -5.69
N ALA A 47 -7.31 -6.84 -4.76
CA ALA A 47 -8.03 -7.02 -3.51
C ALA A 47 -9.56 -7.14 -3.65
#